data_AF-A0A4Y3KXG0-F1
#
_entry.id   AF-A0A4Y3KXG0-F1
#
_cell.length_a   1.000
_cell.length_b   1.000
_cell.length_c   1.000
_cell.angle_alpha   90.00
_cell.angle_beta   90.00
_cell.angle_gamma   90.00
#
_symmetry.space_group_name_H-M   'P 1'
#
loop_
_entity.id
_entity.type
_entity.pdbx_description
1 polymer ?
#
loop_
_entity_poly.entity_id
_entity_poly.type
_entity_poly.pdbx_seq_one_letter_code
_entity_poly.pdbx_strand_id
1 'polypeptide(L)'
;MDRAAPPDVAAALLTAGYRVVGPVGVGGDGPAWSAVSLDGSAERVVVRVVDLTGDPRHAARLHRLRGVDHEHLVRLRDVLDLPDGRCALLTEHVPGATLAALQDARGPWTPGEAVTLAIPLADALAALHAAGLVHSDVSPANVVVRDDGRPVLVDLVSCVVGGRGTPGFAAPEVDEGHEGGPEADVHALARTVLRHLAVRDAAVDAPGDGGTRVRDLLADAADPDPAVRPTALALADACFRAEEPEPVALPDAAVLARTELSRLAGRGSRDATVRRASRRRSRSPGRSGRVRAGLVGAVVVVLVAVVVLVVPGPWRPVSSAGTEPGAAGAGQTREAGGSSAEAAAAGPGESGGPTGAPGVRADVEAAARELTERRGQVLASGDPAGLDAVEVPGSPAHAADAQLLDRLAAEGLRLTGLSVDVTGSVLVEAGPGAATTGAAGPADDEVHVQVTSATSAHRRVRADGSVHTEVPAAPARAVVLVLRATPAGWRVSEVRDPAVSPSR
;
A
#
# COMPACT_ATOMS: atom_id res chain seq x y z
N MET A 1 1.64 10.72 21.32
CA MET A 1 2.10 9.54 22.06
C MET A 1 3.39 9.10 21.41
N ASP A 2 4.41 8.89 22.23
CA ASP A 2 5.74 8.53 21.78
C ASP A 2 5.67 7.19 21.04
N ARG A 3 6.15 7.15 19.79
CA ARG A 3 6.13 5.96 18.93
C ARG A 3 7.45 5.18 19.00
N ALA A 4 8.40 5.65 19.81
CA ALA A 4 9.64 4.95 20.07
C ALA A 4 9.37 3.62 20.79
N ALA A 5 10.24 2.63 20.56
CA ALA A 5 10.23 1.42 21.36
C ALA A 5 10.62 1.75 22.81
N PRO A 6 10.00 1.12 23.81
CA PRO A 6 10.41 1.24 25.20
C PRO A 6 11.91 0.96 25.38
N PRO A 7 12.63 1.68 26.26
CA PRO A 7 14.08 1.54 26.40
C PRO A 7 14.55 0.12 26.74
N ASP A 8 13.77 -0.61 27.54
CA ASP A 8 13.97 -2.01 27.89
C ASP A 8 13.87 -2.93 26.66
N VAL A 9 12.88 -2.71 25.80
CA VAL A 9 12.70 -3.46 24.54
C VAL A 9 13.85 -3.16 23.58
N ALA A 10 14.23 -1.90 23.43
CA ALA A 10 15.34 -1.50 22.58
C ALA A 10 16.69 -2.07 23.06
N ALA A 11 16.93 -2.09 24.38
CA ALA A 11 18.13 -2.67 24.97
C ALA A 11 18.19 -4.20 24.78
N ALA A 12 17.07 -4.90 24.96
CA ALA A 12 16.98 -6.35 24.73
C ALA A 12 17.27 -6.69 23.25
N LEU A 13 16.67 -5.95 22.31
CA LEU A 13 16.93 -6.12 20.88
C LEU A 13 18.39 -5.88 20.53
N LEU A 14 19.00 -4.79 21.02
CA LEU A 14 20.42 -4.49 20.75
C LEU A 14 21.34 -5.60 21.28
N THR A 15 21.06 -6.13 22.46
CA THR A 15 21.80 -7.26 23.04
C THR A 15 21.67 -8.51 22.19
N ALA A 16 20.49 -8.74 21.60
CA ALA A 16 20.21 -9.84 20.68
C ALA A 16 20.70 -9.59 19.24
N GLY A 17 21.40 -8.48 18.98
CA GLY A 17 21.94 -8.16 17.65
C GLY A 17 20.94 -7.51 16.69
N TYR A 18 19.87 -6.89 17.21
CA TYR A 18 18.87 -6.18 16.42
C TYR A 18 18.83 -4.68 16.75
N ARG A 19 18.58 -3.84 15.76
CA ARG A 19 18.37 -2.41 15.95
C ARG A 19 16.98 -2.00 15.51
N VAL A 20 16.23 -1.35 16.41
CA VAL A 20 14.92 -0.78 16.10
C VAL A 20 15.05 0.30 15.03
N VAL A 21 14.22 0.20 13.99
CA VAL A 21 14.14 1.16 12.88
C VAL A 21 13.00 2.15 13.12
N GLY A 22 11.85 1.67 13.61
CA GLY A 22 10.69 2.52 13.83
C GLY A 22 9.41 1.72 14.09
N PRO A 23 8.27 2.42 14.30
CA PRO A 23 6.98 1.77 14.47
C PRO A 23 6.48 1.18 13.14
N VAL A 24 5.88 -0.01 13.17
CA VAL A 24 5.14 -0.60 12.04
C VAL A 24 3.68 -0.12 12.07
N GLY A 25 3.13 0.06 13.28
CA GLY A 25 1.77 0.51 13.50
C GLY A 25 1.32 0.27 14.95
N VAL A 26 0.08 0.66 15.25
CA VAL A 26 -0.62 0.31 16.50
C VAL A 26 -1.79 -0.59 16.13
N GLY A 27 -1.74 -1.86 16.54
CA GLY A 27 -2.83 -2.83 16.38
C GLY A 27 -3.72 -2.88 17.63
N GLY A 28 -4.75 -3.73 17.61
CA GLY A 28 -5.61 -3.99 18.78
C GLY A 28 -4.83 -4.45 20.02
N ASP A 29 -3.75 -5.21 19.78
CA ASP A 29 -2.88 -5.79 20.81
C ASP A 29 -1.69 -4.88 21.21
N GLY A 30 -1.72 -3.61 20.77
CA GLY A 30 -0.71 -2.61 21.12
C GLY A 30 0.27 -2.26 19.98
N PRO A 31 1.36 -1.55 20.28
CA PRO A 31 2.35 -1.12 19.29
C PRO A 31 3.18 -2.29 18.73
N ALA A 32 3.58 -2.18 17.47
CA ALA A 32 4.60 -3.01 16.83
C ALA A 32 5.75 -2.15 16.34
N TRP A 33 6.96 -2.71 16.38
CA TRP A 33 8.16 -2.07 15.87
C TRP A 33 8.84 -2.93 14.81
N SER A 34 9.51 -2.28 13.87
CA SER A 34 10.41 -2.93 12.94
C SER A 34 11.82 -2.82 13.51
N ALA A 35 12.57 -3.91 13.45
CA ALA A 35 13.99 -3.94 13.75
C ALA A 35 14.75 -4.63 12.61
N VAL A 36 16.04 -4.31 12.49
CA VAL A 36 16.95 -4.92 11.52
C VAL A 36 18.07 -5.67 12.23
N SER A 37 18.47 -6.82 11.70
CA SER A 37 19.64 -7.55 12.19
C SER A 37 20.93 -6.75 11.96
N LEU A 38 21.88 -6.88 12.89
CA LEU A 38 23.20 -6.24 12.88
C LEU A 38 24.32 -7.19 12.39
N ASP A 39 23.99 -8.44 12.04
CA ASP A 39 24.93 -9.45 11.56
C ASP A 39 25.39 -9.27 10.09
N GLY A 40 24.95 -8.19 9.43
CA GLY A 40 25.24 -7.89 8.04
C GLY A 40 24.22 -8.42 7.03
N SER A 41 23.26 -9.28 7.44
CA SER A 41 22.15 -9.72 6.59
C SER A 41 21.14 -8.61 6.30
N ALA A 42 21.06 -7.62 7.19
CA ALA A 42 20.03 -6.59 7.20
C ALA A 42 18.59 -7.14 7.18
N GLU A 43 18.38 -8.39 7.64
CA GLU A 43 17.05 -8.98 7.77
C GLU A 43 16.15 -8.12 8.66
N ARG A 44 14.90 -7.90 8.21
CA ARG A 44 13.90 -7.16 8.98
C ARG A 44 13.02 -8.10 9.77
N VAL A 45 12.76 -7.73 11.02
CA VAL A 45 11.82 -8.40 11.93
C VAL A 45 10.74 -7.43 12.39
N VAL A 46 9.57 -7.99 12.71
CA VAL A 46 8.49 -7.29 13.41
C VAL A 46 8.50 -7.74 14.87
N VAL A 47 8.54 -6.74 15.76
CA VAL A 47 8.65 -6.92 17.21
C VAL A 47 7.33 -6.55 17.88
N ARG A 48 6.79 -7.48 18.66
CA ARG A 48 5.60 -7.33 19.50
C ARG A 48 5.96 -7.68 20.94
N VAL A 49 5.40 -6.98 21.92
CA VAL A 49 5.63 -7.31 23.34
C VAL A 49 4.39 -7.94 23.92
N VAL A 50 4.57 -9.08 24.59
CA VAL A 50 3.50 -9.84 25.24
C VAL A 50 3.78 -10.00 26.73
N ASP A 51 2.72 -9.98 27.52
CA ASP A 51 2.80 -10.22 28.96
C ASP A 51 2.50 -11.68 29.28
N LEU A 52 3.50 -12.38 29.83
CA LEU A 52 3.37 -13.77 30.24
C LEU A 52 3.07 -13.93 31.74
N THR A 53 3.11 -12.84 32.51
CA THR A 53 2.99 -12.88 33.97
C THR A 53 1.57 -13.16 34.46
N GLY A 54 0.56 -12.84 33.63
CA GLY A 54 -0.86 -12.93 34.00
C GLY A 54 -1.45 -14.34 33.99
N ASP A 55 -0.96 -15.24 33.14
CA ASP A 55 -1.46 -16.62 33.02
C ASP A 55 -0.31 -17.59 32.66
N PRO A 56 -0.02 -18.60 33.51
CA PRO A 56 0.96 -19.65 33.21
C PRO A 56 0.74 -20.38 31.87
N ARG A 57 -0.50 -20.40 31.36
CA ARG A 57 -0.83 -20.97 30.05
C ARG A 57 -0.14 -20.23 28.92
N HIS A 58 0.14 -18.93 29.06
CA HIS A 58 0.81 -18.13 28.02
C HIS A 58 2.23 -18.66 27.74
N ALA A 59 2.99 -18.97 28.79
CA ALA A 59 4.33 -19.55 28.64
C ALA A 59 4.27 -20.93 27.95
N ALA A 60 3.29 -21.76 28.30
CA ALA A 60 3.09 -23.07 27.67
C ALA A 60 2.64 -22.97 26.20
N ARG A 61 1.83 -21.95 25.85
CA ARG A 61 1.43 -21.66 24.46
C ARG A 61 2.63 -21.16 23.64
N LEU A 62 3.40 -20.22 24.19
CA LEU A 62 4.62 -19.71 23.56
C LEU A 62 5.65 -20.81 23.29
N HIS A 63 5.83 -21.73 24.24
CA HIS A 63 6.71 -22.88 24.05
C HIS A 63 6.26 -23.76 22.87
N ARG A 64 4.97 -24.03 22.74
CA ARG A 64 4.41 -24.79 21.61
C ARG A 64 4.55 -24.04 20.29
N LEU A 65 4.35 -22.72 20.31
CA LEU A 65 4.44 -21.87 19.12
C LEU A 65 5.84 -21.91 18.49
N ARG A 66 6.91 -22.02 19.30
CA ARG A 66 8.29 -22.16 18.80
C ARG A 66 8.51 -23.42 17.95
N GLY A 67 7.66 -24.44 18.08
CA GLY A 67 7.73 -25.68 17.31
C GLY A 67 6.88 -25.67 16.03
N VAL A 68 6.15 -24.58 15.76
CA VAL A 68 5.31 -24.45 14.57
C VAL A 68 6.09 -23.72 13.49
N ASP A 69 6.25 -24.38 12.34
CA ASP A 69 6.84 -23.80 11.13
C ASP A 69 5.98 -24.22 9.94
N HIS A 70 5.49 -23.24 9.18
CA HIS A 70 4.59 -23.47 8.05
C HIS A 70 4.72 -22.35 7.03
N GLU A 71 4.71 -22.68 5.74
CA GLU A 71 4.99 -21.71 4.66
C GLU A 71 3.99 -20.53 4.62
N HIS A 72 2.74 -20.78 5.00
CA HIS A 72 1.66 -19.80 5.02
C HIS A 72 1.41 -19.18 6.41
N LEU A 73 2.35 -19.35 7.34
CA LEU A 73 2.34 -18.74 8.66
C LEU A 73 3.64 -17.95 8.85
N VAL A 74 3.56 -16.75 9.44
CA VAL A 74 4.77 -15.98 9.71
C VAL A 74 5.71 -16.74 10.64
N ARG A 75 6.99 -16.80 10.30
CA ARG A 75 7.98 -17.49 11.13
C ARG A 75 8.29 -16.71 12.40
N LEU A 76 8.13 -17.34 13.56
CA LEU A 76 8.68 -16.86 14.83
C LEU A 76 10.20 -17.03 14.81
N ARG A 77 10.93 -15.93 14.78
CA ARG A 77 12.40 -15.91 14.70
C ARG A 77 13.05 -16.04 16.06
N ASP A 78 12.56 -15.26 17.02
CA ASP A 78 13.13 -15.25 18.36
C ASP A 78 12.10 -14.76 19.39
N VAL A 79 12.42 -15.00 20.65
CA VAL A 79 11.66 -14.55 21.81
C VAL A 79 12.64 -14.04 22.84
N LEU A 80 12.61 -12.74 23.11
CA LEU A 80 13.51 -12.10 24.07
C LEU A 80 12.78 -11.87 25.39
N ASP A 81 13.33 -12.37 26.48
CA ASP A 81 12.80 -12.08 27.82
C ASP A 81 13.09 -10.64 28.22
N LEU A 82 12.10 -9.98 28.81
CA LEU A 82 12.22 -8.62 29.34
C LEU A 82 12.28 -8.66 30.88
N PRO A 83 12.88 -7.64 31.53
CA PRO A 83 13.15 -7.66 32.98
C PRO A 83 11.92 -7.77 33.89
N ASP A 84 10.73 -7.46 33.38
CA ASP A 84 9.47 -7.47 34.13
C ASP A 84 8.59 -8.70 33.86
N GLY A 85 9.14 -9.73 33.21
CA GLY A 85 8.43 -10.96 32.89
C GLY A 85 7.57 -10.89 31.63
N ARG A 86 7.59 -9.76 30.90
CA ARG A 86 7.14 -9.68 29.51
C ARG A 86 8.16 -10.35 28.59
N CYS A 87 7.76 -10.63 27.36
CA CYS A 87 8.67 -11.07 26.30
C CYS A 87 8.44 -10.27 25.03
N ALA A 88 9.50 -10.02 24.27
CA ALA A 88 9.43 -9.51 22.91
C ALA A 88 9.42 -10.68 21.91
N LEU A 89 8.32 -10.83 21.17
CA LEU A 89 8.19 -11.78 20.06
C LEU A 89 8.74 -11.14 18.79
N LEU A 90 9.74 -11.77 18.20
CA LEU A 90 10.34 -11.37 16.93
C LEU A 90 9.86 -12.32 15.85
N THR A 91 9.11 -11.78 14.90
CA THR A 91 8.65 -12.50 13.71
C THR A 91 9.36 -11.95 12.47
N GLU A 92 9.49 -12.75 11.43
CA GLU A 92 10.02 -12.23 10.18
C GLU A 92 9.13 -11.13 9.59
N HIS A 93 9.73 -10.15 8.93
CA HIS A 93 8.96 -9.22 8.12
C HIS A 93 8.54 -9.89 6.82
N VAL A 94 7.23 -10.08 6.63
CA VAL A 94 6.66 -10.59 5.39
C VAL A 94 6.50 -9.43 4.41
N PRO A 95 7.26 -9.39 3.28
CA PRO A 95 7.07 -8.38 2.25
C PRO A 95 5.75 -8.64 1.52
N GLY A 96 4.98 -7.59 1.25
CA GLY A 96 3.72 -7.69 0.53
C GLY A 96 2.65 -6.73 1.05
N ALA A 97 1.42 -6.94 0.62
CA ALA A 97 0.26 -6.13 1.00
C ALA A 97 -0.72 -6.94 1.85
N THR A 98 -1.31 -6.31 2.87
CA THR A 98 -2.38 -6.97 3.63
C THR A 98 -3.63 -7.14 2.77
N LEU A 99 -4.46 -8.15 3.04
CA LEU A 99 -5.76 -8.27 2.38
C LEU A 99 -6.61 -7.02 2.60
N ALA A 100 -6.52 -6.41 3.79
CA ALA A 100 -7.12 -5.11 4.04
C ALA A 100 -6.64 -4.06 3.01
N ALA A 101 -5.33 -3.92 2.79
CA ALA A 101 -4.75 -3.00 1.78
C ALA A 101 -5.28 -3.29 0.37
N LEU A 102 -5.31 -4.57 -0.01
CA LEU A 102 -5.79 -5.01 -1.31
C LEU A 102 -7.28 -4.71 -1.51
N GLN A 103 -8.11 -4.89 -0.49
CA GLN A 103 -9.55 -4.62 -0.55
C GLN A 103 -9.88 -3.16 -0.92
N ASP A 104 -9.09 -2.20 -0.43
CA ASP A 104 -9.32 -0.79 -0.76
C ASP A 104 -8.70 -0.39 -2.11
N ALA A 105 -7.74 -1.18 -2.60
CA ALA A 105 -6.97 -0.88 -3.80
C ALA A 105 -7.56 -1.50 -5.08
N ARG A 106 -8.38 -2.55 -4.98
CA ARG A 106 -9.02 -3.20 -6.14
C ARG A 106 -10.45 -3.66 -5.88
N GLY A 107 -11.09 -4.09 -6.96
CA GLY A 107 -12.42 -4.69 -6.92
C GLY A 107 -12.45 -6.05 -6.21
N PRO A 108 -13.64 -6.67 -6.15
CA PRO A 108 -13.81 -7.97 -5.51
C PRO A 108 -13.05 -9.10 -6.20
N TRP A 109 -12.83 -10.17 -5.45
CA TRP A 109 -12.03 -11.32 -5.85
C TRP A 109 -12.87 -12.36 -6.57
N THR A 110 -12.25 -13.08 -7.51
CA THR A 110 -12.88 -14.22 -8.17
C THR A 110 -12.99 -15.42 -7.21
N PRO A 111 -13.86 -16.40 -7.51
CA PRO A 111 -13.87 -17.67 -6.78
C PRO A 111 -12.51 -18.39 -6.75
N GLY A 112 -11.78 -18.40 -7.87
CA GLY A 112 -10.47 -19.02 -7.94
C GLY A 112 -9.42 -18.31 -7.08
N GLU A 113 -9.43 -16.98 -7.04
CA GLU A 113 -8.56 -16.22 -6.13
C GLU A 113 -8.92 -16.46 -4.65
N ALA A 114 -10.21 -16.62 -4.35
CA ALA A 114 -10.67 -16.96 -3.01
C ALA A 114 -10.20 -18.35 -2.58
N VAL A 115 -10.15 -19.32 -3.50
CA VAL A 115 -9.57 -20.65 -3.25
C VAL A 115 -8.06 -20.56 -2.98
N THR A 116 -7.35 -19.74 -3.76
CA THR A 116 -5.92 -19.44 -3.57
C THR A 116 -5.61 -18.83 -2.20
N LEU A 117 -6.56 -18.11 -1.59
CA LEU A 117 -6.45 -17.65 -0.21
C LEU A 117 -6.87 -18.72 0.81
N ALA A 118 -8.02 -19.35 0.61
CA ALA A 118 -8.66 -20.19 1.62
C ALA A 118 -7.84 -21.45 1.92
N ILE A 119 -7.35 -22.15 0.88
CA ILE A 119 -6.62 -23.41 1.05
C ILE A 119 -5.34 -23.20 1.90
N PRO A 120 -4.40 -22.31 1.52
CA PRO A 120 -3.12 -22.27 2.21
C PRO A 120 -3.23 -21.68 3.62
N LEU A 121 -4.19 -20.78 3.84
CA LEU A 121 -4.48 -20.25 5.17
C LEU A 121 -5.15 -21.30 6.06
N ALA A 122 -6.04 -22.12 5.53
CA ALA A 122 -6.64 -23.23 6.26
C ALA A 122 -5.59 -24.28 6.65
N ASP A 123 -4.63 -24.58 5.77
CA ASP A 123 -3.51 -25.47 6.08
C ASP A 123 -2.62 -24.89 7.20
N ALA A 124 -2.34 -23.57 7.16
CA ALA A 124 -1.60 -22.90 8.25
C ALA A 124 -2.34 -22.96 9.59
N LEU A 125 -3.66 -22.79 9.59
CA LEU A 125 -4.49 -22.95 10.78
C LEU A 125 -4.47 -24.40 11.29
N ALA A 126 -4.58 -25.38 10.39
CA ALA A 126 -4.48 -26.79 10.76
C ALA A 126 -3.14 -27.12 11.45
N ALA A 127 -2.03 -26.53 10.98
CA ALA A 127 -0.72 -26.68 11.63
C ALA A 127 -0.69 -26.09 13.05
N LEU A 128 -1.29 -24.92 13.27
CA LEU A 128 -1.45 -24.34 14.61
C LEU A 128 -2.34 -25.22 15.51
N HIS A 129 -3.47 -25.69 14.98
CA HIS A 129 -4.44 -26.52 15.70
C HIS A 129 -3.82 -27.86 16.12
N ALA A 130 -2.98 -28.45 15.26
CA ALA A 130 -2.22 -29.66 15.58
C ALA A 130 -1.23 -29.46 16.75
N ALA A 131 -0.72 -28.23 16.94
CA ALA A 131 0.09 -27.85 18.11
C ALA A 131 -0.77 -27.45 19.34
N GLY A 132 -2.09 -27.57 19.26
CA GLY A 132 -3.04 -27.17 20.30
C GLY A 132 -3.10 -25.65 20.51
N LEU A 133 -2.78 -24.88 19.46
CA LEU A 133 -2.85 -23.42 19.43
C LEU A 133 -4.00 -22.98 18.53
N VAL A 134 -4.53 -21.79 18.78
CA VAL A 134 -5.59 -21.14 18.00
C VAL A 134 -5.08 -19.75 17.65
N HIS A 135 -5.20 -19.32 16.39
CA HIS A 135 -4.72 -18.02 15.96
C HIS A 135 -5.45 -16.88 16.69
N SER A 136 -6.77 -17.03 16.85
CA SER A 136 -7.67 -16.16 17.64
C SER A 136 -7.87 -14.74 17.11
N ASP A 137 -7.15 -14.32 16.07
CA ASP A 137 -7.32 -13.02 15.40
C ASP A 137 -7.17 -13.08 13.87
N VAL A 138 -7.77 -14.09 13.22
CA VAL A 138 -7.76 -14.15 11.74
C VAL A 138 -8.61 -13.00 11.18
N SER A 139 -8.00 -12.14 10.36
CA SER A 139 -8.67 -10.99 9.76
C SER A 139 -7.92 -10.49 8.52
N PRO A 140 -8.52 -9.61 7.69
CA PRO A 140 -7.84 -9.06 6.52
C PRO A 140 -6.56 -8.28 6.84
N ALA A 141 -6.42 -7.74 8.05
CA ALA A 141 -5.22 -7.01 8.45
C ALA A 141 -4.06 -7.94 8.81
N ASN A 142 -4.38 -9.19 9.17
CA ASN A 142 -3.43 -10.21 9.60
C ASN A 142 -3.14 -11.24 8.51
N VAL A 143 -3.57 -11.01 7.26
CA VAL A 143 -3.17 -11.80 6.11
C VAL A 143 -2.38 -10.91 5.16
N VAL A 144 -1.11 -11.24 4.93
CA VAL A 144 -0.24 -10.57 3.95
C VAL A 144 -0.15 -11.43 2.70
N VAL A 145 -0.45 -10.86 1.54
CA VAL A 145 -0.17 -11.47 0.25
C VAL A 145 1.18 -10.95 -0.22
N ARG A 146 2.13 -11.87 -0.37
CA ARG A 146 3.47 -11.61 -0.89
C ARG A 146 3.42 -11.20 -2.35
N ASP A 147 4.49 -10.59 -2.85
CA ASP A 147 4.62 -10.16 -4.25
C ASP A 147 4.53 -11.33 -5.25
N ASP A 148 4.80 -12.56 -4.80
CA ASP A 148 4.65 -13.80 -5.56
C ASP A 148 3.21 -14.39 -5.51
N GLY A 149 2.28 -13.69 -4.86
CA GLY A 149 0.88 -14.09 -4.72
C GLY A 149 0.57 -15.01 -3.54
N ARG A 150 1.57 -15.43 -2.74
CA ARG A 150 1.35 -16.35 -1.61
C ARG A 150 0.73 -15.62 -0.42
N PRO A 151 -0.38 -16.13 0.17
CA PRO A 151 -0.92 -15.59 1.41
C PRO A 151 -0.12 -16.12 2.61
N VAL A 152 0.13 -15.25 3.58
CA VAL A 152 0.81 -15.58 4.84
C VAL A 152 0.01 -14.97 5.99
N LEU A 153 -0.36 -15.81 6.95
CA LEU A 153 -1.00 -15.38 8.19
C LEU A 153 0.05 -14.80 9.15
N VAL A 154 -0.17 -13.57 9.60
CA VAL A 154 0.74 -12.80 10.45
C VAL A 154 0.09 -12.46 11.80
N ASP A 155 0.89 -11.93 12.71
CA ASP A 155 0.49 -11.55 14.08
C ASP A 155 0.13 -12.72 15.00
N LEU A 156 1.17 -13.34 15.56
CA LEU A 156 1.05 -14.51 16.43
C LEU A 156 0.79 -14.16 17.90
N VAL A 157 0.55 -12.89 18.23
CA VAL A 157 0.40 -12.45 19.63
C VAL A 157 -0.78 -13.17 20.29
N SER A 158 -1.93 -13.17 19.62
CA SER A 158 -3.16 -13.80 20.10
C SER A 158 -3.05 -15.33 20.23
N CYS A 159 -2.10 -15.98 19.54
CA CYS A 159 -1.79 -17.41 19.75
C CYS A 159 -1.26 -17.68 21.17
N VAL A 160 -0.58 -16.70 21.76
CA VAL A 160 0.09 -16.81 23.06
C VAL A 160 -0.85 -16.37 24.18
N VAL A 161 -1.42 -15.18 24.06
CA VAL A 161 -2.20 -14.54 25.14
C VAL A 161 -3.71 -14.72 25.01
N GLY A 162 -4.17 -15.38 23.94
CA GLY A 162 -5.58 -15.42 23.56
C GLY A 162 -6.04 -14.11 22.92
N GLY A 163 -7.12 -14.18 22.15
CA GLY A 163 -7.70 -13.05 21.44
C GLY A 163 -9.21 -12.98 21.63
N ARG A 164 -9.78 -11.80 21.42
CA ARG A 164 -11.24 -11.62 21.31
C ARG A 164 -11.70 -11.61 19.84
N GLY A 165 -10.81 -11.95 18.92
CA GLY A 165 -10.99 -11.77 17.49
C GLY A 165 -11.14 -10.32 17.06
N THR A 166 -11.14 -10.13 15.74
CA THR A 166 -11.41 -8.83 15.13
C THR A 166 -12.93 -8.66 14.94
N PRO A 167 -13.53 -7.54 15.39
CA PRO A 167 -14.96 -7.29 15.20
C PRO A 167 -15.42 -7.42 13.75
N GLY A 168 -16.50 -8.19 13.54
CA GLY A 168 -17.05 -8.49 12.21
C GLY A 168 -16.43 -9.71 11.50
N PHE A 169 -15.37 -10.28 12.08
CA PHE A 169 -14.72 -11.52 11.67
C PHE A 169 -14.73 -12.58 12.77
N ALA A 170 -14.70 -12.17 14.04
CA ALA A 170 -14.80 -13.06 15.19
C ALA A 170 -16.05 -13.96 15.12
N ALA A 171 -15.91 -15.19 15.61
CA ALA A 171 -17.01 -16.13 15.71
C ALA A 171 -18.02 -15.70 16.80
N PRO A 172 -19.32 -16.02 16.68
CA PRO A 172 -20.34 -15.60 17.63
C PRO A 172 -20.03 -15.96 19.08
N GLU A 173 -19.51 -17.16 19.34
CA GLU A 173 -19.14 -17.60 20.67
C GLU A 173 -18.01 -16.75 21.28
N VAL A 174 -17.09 -16.24 20.46
CA VAL A 174 -16.01 -15.33 20.87
C VAL A 174 -16.55 -13.93 21.16
N ASP A 175 -17.48 -13.44 20.32
CA ASP A 175 -18.19 -12.17 20.54
C ASP A 175 -19.03 -12.19 21.83
N GLU A 176 -19.57 -13.35 22.19
CA GLU A 176 -20.26 -13.61 23.47
C GLU A 176 -19.30 -13.69 24.67
N GLY A 177 -18.00 -13.72 24.42
CA GLY A 177 -16.95 -13.71 25.42
C GLY A 177 -16.47 -15.10 25.86
N HIS A 178 -16.86 -16.17 25.17
CA HIS A 178 -16.28 -17.49 25.36
C HIS A 178 -14.86 -17.55 24.75
N GLU A 179 -14.03 -18.48 25.24
CA GLU A 179 -12.71 -18.74 24.66
C GLU A 179 -12.89 -19.48 23.32
N GLY A 180 -12.33 -18.92 22.24
CA GLY A 180 -12.43 -19.50 20.90
C GLY A 180 -11.57 -20.75 20.71
N GLY A 181 -12.15 -21.79 20.11
CA GLY A 181 -11.45 -23.01 19.69
C GLY A 181 -10.97 -22.96 18.24
N PRO A 182 -10.43 -24.08 17.71
CA PRO A 182 -10.11 -24.25 16.29
C PRO A 182 -11.23 -23.83 15.33
N GLU A 183 -12.48 -24.09 15.71
CA GLU A 183 -13.69 -23.79 14.95
C GLU A 183 -13.95 -22.28 14.83
N ALA A 184 -13.43 -21.48 15.78
CA ALA A 184 -13.51 -20.03 15.72
C ALA A 184 -12.54 -19.43 14.69
N ASP A 185 -11.35 -20.03 14.53
CA ASP A 185 -10.41 -19.64 13.46
C ASP A 185 -10.98 -19.97 12.08
N VAL A 186 -11.64 -21.12 11.92
CA VAL A 186 -12.30 -21.51 10.66
C VAL A 186 -13.39 -20.50 10.29
N HIS A 187 -14.23 -20.12 11.25
CA HIS A 187 -15.22 -19.06 11.06
C HIS A 187 -14.55 -17.75 10.63
N ALA A 188 -13.52 -17.31 11.34
CA ALA A 188 -12.83 -16.06 11.07
C ALA A 188 -12.12 -16.05 9.70
N LEU A 189 -11.53 -17.16 9.28
CA LEU A 189 -11.00 -17.35 7.94
C LEU A 189 -12.12 -17.24 6.90
N ALA A 190 -13.22 -17.96 7.09
CA ALA A 190 -14.34 -17.95 6.15
C ALA A 190 -14.94 -16.55 5.98
N ARG A 191 -15.15 -15.82 7.08
CA ARG A 191 -15.57 -14.41 7.07
C ARG A 191 -14.56 -13.51 6.37
N THR A 192 -13.27 -13.75 6.58
CA THR A 192 -12.18 -13.01 5.94
C THR A 192 -12.23 -13.18 4.43
N VAL A 193 -12.39 -14.40 3.92
CA VAL A 193 -12.45 -14.68 2.47
C VAL A 193 -13.78 -14.19 1.87
N LEU A 194 -14.92 -14.46 2.51
CA LEU A 194 -16.24 -14.01 2.04
C LEU A 194 -16.33 -12.49 1.88
N ARG A 195 -15.65 -11.73 2.75
CA ARG A 195 -15.60 -10.26 2.67
C ARG A 195 -14.99 -9.77 1.35
N HIS A 196 -14.07 -10.53 0.76
CA HIS A 196 -13.34 -10.16 -0.45
C HIS A 196 -13.98 -10.72 -1.72
N LEU A 197 -14.78 -11.77 -1.61
CA LEU A 197 -15.47 -12.39 -2.74
C LEU A 197 -16.51 -11.44 -3.37
N ALA A 198 -16.56 -11.39 -4.70
CA ALA A 198 -17.55 -10.61 -5.44
C ALA A 198 -18.99 -10.92 -5.03
N VAL A 199 -19.76 -9.90 -4.62
CA VAL A 199 -21.23 -10.01 -4.50
C VAL A 199 -21.76 -10.19 -5.92
N ARG A 200 -22.26 -11.39 -6.24
CA ARG A 200 -22.81 -11.68 -7.57
C ARG A 200 -24.31 -11.40 -7.59
N ASP A 201 -24.78 -10.87 -8.72
CA ASP A 201 -26.21 -10.72 -8.99
C ASP A 201 -26.83 -12.10 -9.27
N ALA A 202 -27.81 -12.49 -8.45
CA ALA A 202 -28.50 -13.78 -8.54
C ALA A 202 -29.20 -14.05 -9.89
N ALA A 203 -29.31 -13.06 -10.77
CA ALA A 203 -29.96 -13.16 -12.07
C ALA A 203 -29.06 -13.74 -13.19
N VAL A 204 -27.74 -13.84 -12.97
CA VAL A 204 -26.76 -14.25 -14.00
C VAL A 204 -26.33 -15.71 -13.86
N ASP A 205 -26.65 -16.37 -12.74
CA ASP A 205 -25.99 -17.63 -12.37
C ASP A 205 -26.91 -18.85 -12.51
N ALA A 206 -26.40 -19.89 -13.16
CA ALA A 206 -26.99 -21.22 -13.15
C ALA A 206 -26.65 -21.92 -11.83
N PRO A 207 -27.60 -22.64 -11.19
CA PRO A 207 -27.31 -23.44 -10.01
C PRO A 207 -26.15 -24.41 -10.27
N GLY A 208 -25.09 -24.31 -9.45
CA GLY A 208 -23.97 -25.26 -9.46
C GLY A 208 -22.69 -24.83 -10.18
N ASP A 209 -22.52 -23.55 -10.50
CA ASP A 209 -21.19 -23.00 -10.88
C ASP A 209 -20.21 -23.03 -9.68
N GLY A 210 -18.90 -23.10 -9.96
CA GLY A 210 -17.88 -23.23 -8.90
C GLY A 210 -17.85 -22.04 -7.94
N GLY A 211 -18.22 -20.84 -8.42
CA GLY A 211 -18.35 -19.64 -7.60
C GLY A 211 -19.43 -19.71 -6.52
N THR A 212 -20.57 -20.32 -6.83
CA THR A 212 -21.63 -20.56 -5.85
C THR A 212 -21.18 -21.62 -4.83
N ARG A 213 -20.50 -22.68 -5.28
CA ARG A 213 -19.98 -23.73 -4.38
C ARG A 213 -18.96 -23.20 -3.37
N VAL A 214 -17.99 -22.39 -3.82
CA VAL A 214 -16.99 -21.80 -2.91
C VAL A 214 -17.66 -20.90 -1.88
N ARG A 215 -18.64 -20.08 -2.30
CA ARG A 215 -19.40 -19.23 -1.37
C ARG A 215 -20.18 -20.06 -0.35
N ASP A 216 -20.85 -21.11 -0.77
CA ASP A 216 -21.64 -21.99 0.11
C ASP A 216 -20.73 -22.68 1.14
N LEU A 217 -19.59 -23.22 0.71
CA LEU A 217 -18.60 -23.83 1.61
C LEU A 217 -18.07 -22.84 2.65
N LEU A 218 -17.78 -21.61 2.25
CA LEU A 218 -17.36 -20.56 3.18
C LEU A 218 -18.52 -20.12 4.09
N ALA A 219 -19.78 -20.16 3.62
CA ALA A 219 -20.94 -19.88 4.46
C ALA A 219 -21.13 -20.97 5.53
N ASP A 220 -20.99 -22.24 5.16
CA ASP A 220 -21.00 -23.38 6.10
C ASP A 220 -19.86 -23.28 7.12
N ALA A 221 -18.67 -22.86 6.67
CA ALA A 221 -17.54 -22.61 7.56
C ALA A 221 -17.75 -21.39 8.49
N ALA A 222 -18.59 -20.45 8.10
CA ALA A 222 -19.00 -19.30 8.89
C ALA A 222 -20.32 -19.52 9.65
N ASP A 223 -20.79 -20.76 9.79
CA ASP A 223 -22.03 -21.07 10.50
C ASP A 223 -21.98 -20.56 11.95
N PRO A 224 -23.09 -20.03 12.51
CA PRO A 224 -23.12 -19.62 13.90
C PRO A 224 -22.83 -20.75 14.90
N ASP A 225 -23.22 -21.99 14.62
CA ASP A 225 -22.98 -23.14 15.48
C ASP A 225 -21.57 -23.72 15.24
N PRO A 226 -20.64 -23.64 16.21
CA PRO A 226 -19.30 -24.19 16.05
C PRO A 226 -19.28 -25.71 15.82
N ALA A 227 -20.31 -26.44 16.26
CA ALA A 227 -20.34 -27.91 16.16
C ALA A 227 -20.56 -28.43 14.73
N VAL A 228 -21.08 -27.59 13.83
CA VAL A 228 -21.34 -27.97 12.43
C VAL A 228 -20.28 -27.45 11.46
N ARG A 229 -19.38 -26.55 11.92
CA ARG A 229 -18.30 -26.03 11.09
C ARG A 229 -17.31 -27.15 10.72
N PRO A 230 -16.76 -27.16 9.50
CA PRO A 230 -15.72 -28.09 9.13
C PRO A 230 -14.43 -27.79 9.91
N THR A 231 -13.54 -28.78 9.97
CA THR A 231 -12.15 -28.53 10.38
C THR A 231 -11.43 -27.69 9.31
N ALA A 232 -10.33 -27.03 9.67
CA ALA A 232 -9.54 -26.25 8.71
C ALA A 232 -9.09 -27.10 7.50
N LEU A 233 -8.57 -28.31 7.74
CA LEU A 233 -8.17 -29.21 6.66
C LEU A 233 -9.37 -29.65 5.78
N ALA A 234 -10.53 -29.93 6.39
CA ALA A 234 -11.72 -30.27 5.63
C ALA A 234 -12.23 -29.10 4.76
N LEU A 235 -12.08 -27.86 5.24
CA LEU A 235 -12.37 -26.67 4.43
C LEU A 235 -11.41 -26.55 3.24
N ALA A 236 -10.10 -26.74 3.46
CA ALA A 236 -9.10 -26.74 2.39
C ALA A 236 -9.43 -27.76 1.29
N ASP A 237 -9.69 -29.01 1.68
CA ASP A 237 -10.08 -30.11 0.77
C ASP A 237 -11.39 -29.83 0.02
N ALA A 238 -12.34 -29.15 0.66
CA ALA A 238 -13.60 -28.79 0.04
C ALA A 238 -13.41 -27.66 -1.00
N CYS A 239 -12.65 -26.62 -0.66
CA CYS A 239 -12.32 -25.53 -1.57
C CYS A 239 -11.55 -26.02 -2.80
N PHE A 240 -10.57 -26.90 -2.61
CA PHE A 240 -9.78 -27.49 -3.71
C PHE A 240 -10.64 -28.25 -4.73
N ARG A 241 -11.70 -28.91 -4.26
CA ARG A 241 -12.63 -29.65 -5.14
C ARG A 241 -13.71 -28.78 -5.76
N ALA A 242 -13.93 -27.59 -5.23
CA ALA A 242 -15.04 -26.73 -5.62
C ALA A 242 -14.73 -25.88 -6.85
N GLU A 243 -13.50 -25.38 -6.97
CA GLU A 243 -13.09 -24.41 -7.99
C GLU A 243 -11.57 -24.48 -8.22
N GLU A 244 -11.13 -24.17 -9.44
CA GLU A 244 -9.70 -24.14 -9.77
C GLU A 244 -9.02 -22.88 -9.18
N PRO A 245 -7.85 -23.01 -8.51
CA PRO A 245 -7.14 -21.85 -7.97
C PRO A 245 -6.70 -20.88 -9.07
N GLU A 246 -6.93 -19.59 -8.85
CA GLU A 246 -6.45 -18.51 -9.74
C GLU A 246 -5.42 -17.64 -9.00
N PRO A 247 -4.36 -17.15 -9.69
CA PRO A 247 -3.41 -16.23 -9.09
C PRO A 247 -4.08 -14.95 -8.60
N VAL A 248 -3.70 -14.51 -7.39
CA VAL A 248 -4.18 -13.26 -6.82
C VAL A 248 -3.61 -12.07 -7.60
N ALA A 249 -4.47 -11.29 -8.25
CA ALA A 249 -4.01 -10.12 -8.99
C ALA A 249 -3.64 -8.95 -8.05
N LEU A 250 -2.34 -8.72 -7.87
CA LEU A 250 -1.83 -7.61 -7.05
C LEU A 250 -1.92 -6.28 -7.82
N PRO A 251 -2.53 -5.23 -7.25
CA PRO A 251 -2.50 -3.89 -7.83
C PRO A 251 -1.08 -3.33 -7.87
N ASP A 252 -0.81 -2.42 -8.81
CA ASP A 252 0.47 -1.73 -8.87
C ASP A 252 0.86 -1.13 -7.52
N ALA A 253 2.15 -1.20 -7.17
CA ALA A 253 2.68 -0.69 -5.89
C ALA A 253 2.29 0.78 -5.63
N ALA A 254 2.17 1.59 -6.68
CA ALA A 254 1.72 2.98 -6.59
C ALA A 254 0.25 3.13 -6.16
N VAL A 255 -0.62 2.18 -6.56
CA VAL A 255 -2.02 2.14 -6.12
C VAL A 255 -2.07 1.74 -4.65
N LEU A 256 -1.35 0.69 -4.25
CA LEU A 256 -1.27 0.26 -2.85
C LEU A 256 -0.76 1.37 -1.93
N ALA A 257 0.33 2.06 -2.32
CA ALA A 257 0.89 3.17 -1.55
C ALA A 257 -0.10 4.34 -1.41
N ARG A 258 -0.81 4.69 -2.49
CA ARG A 258 -1.82 5.76 -2.47
C ARG A 258 -2.99 5.40 -1.57
N THR A 259 -3.45 4.15 -1.63
CA THR A 259 -4.55 3.65 -0.81
C THR A 259 -4.18 3.65 0.67
N GLU A 260 -2.97 3.21 1.02
CA GLU A 260 -2.50 3.23 2.41
C GLU A 260 -2.28 4.65 2.95
N LEU A 261 -1.70 5.56 2.14
CA LEU A 261 -1.63 6.98 2.50
C LEU A 261 -3.03 7.58 2.72
N SER A 262 -4.00 7.23 1.87
CA SER A 262 -5.39 7.68 1.99
C SER A 262 -6.06 7.16 3.27
N ARG A 263 -5.76 5.91 3.66
CA ARG A 263 -6.22 5.33 4.94
C ARG A 263 -5.62 6.03 6.15
N LEU A 264 -4.31 6.28 6.14
CA LEU A 264 -3.62 6.98 7.22
C LEU A 264 -4.15 8.42 7.36
N ALA A 265 -4.42 9.10 6.25
CA ALA A 265 -5.04 10.42 6.24
C ALA A 265 -6.50 10.38 6.75
N GLY A 266 -7.29 9.37 6.37
CA GLY A 266 -8.67 9.17 6.81
C GLY A 266 -8.80 8.84 8.31
N ARG A 267 -7.82 8.12 8.90
CA ARG A 267 -7.77 7.84 10.35
C ARG A 267 -7.60 9.12 11.18
N GLY A 268 -6.87 10.11 10.69
CA GLY A 268 -6.72 11.42 11.36
C GLY A 268 -8.05 12.18 11.54
N SER A 269 -9.02 11.97 10.64
CA SER A 269 -10.34 12.62 10.69
C SER A 269 -11.34 11.88 11.61
N ARG A 270 -11.23 10.54 11.70
CA ARG A 270 -12.08 9.70 12.57
C ARG A 270 -11.69 9.80 14.05
N ASP A 271 -10.40 9.95 14.35
CA ASP A 271 -9.92 10.12 15.73
C ASP A 271 -10.34 11.48 16.34
N ALA A 272 -10.51 12.50 15.48
CA ALA A 272 -11.01 13.82 15.88
C ALA A 272 -12.51 13.83 16.22
N THR A 273 -13.32 12.96 15.59
CA THR A 273 -14.76 12.83 15.84
C THR A 273 -15.06 12.02 17.10
N VAL A 274 -14.29 10.95 17.37
CA VAL A 274 -14.43 10.16 18.61
C VAL A 274 -14.03 10.97 19.85
N ARG A 275 -12.98 11.81 19.78
CA ARG A 275 -12.59 12.73 20.89
C ARG A 275 -13.62 13.82 21.18
N ARG A 276 -14.48 14.18 20.22
CA ARG A 276 -15.56 15.16 20.42
C ARG A 276 -16.80 14.52 21.07
N ALA A 277 -17.06 13.25 20.78
CA ALA A 277 -18.12 12.46 21.41
C ALA A 277 -17.79 12.08 22.88
N SER A 278 -16.52 11.78 23.19
CA SER A 278 -16.09 11.45 24.57
C SER A 278 -16.01 12.67 25.50
N ARG A 279 -15.71 13.87 24.99
CA ARG A 279 -15.72 15.12 25.77
C ARG A 279 -17.11 15.66 26.12
N ARG A 280 -18.16 15.20 25.43
CA ARG A 280 -19.55 15.62 25.72
C ARG A 280 -20.26 14.72 26.75
N ARG A 281 -19.65 13.60 27.14
CA ARG A 281 -20.19 12.66 28.15
C ARG A 281 -19.59 12.80 29.56
N SER A 282 -18.60 13.68 29.79
CA SER A 282 -17.93 13.82 31.10
C SER A 282 -18.19 15.15 31.83
N ARG A 283 -19.39 15.74 31.69
CA ARG A 283 -19.81 16.88 32.51
C ARG A 283 -21.24 16.71 33.03
N SER A 284 -21.36 16.02 34.17
CA SER A 284 -22.45 16.24 35.12
C SER A 284 -21.85 16.32 36.53
N PRO A 285 -22.19 17.35 37.33
CA PRO A 285 -21.65 17.51 38.68
C PRO A 285 -22.37 16.59 39.67
N GLY A 286 -21.62 16.03 40.61
CA GLY A 286 -22.14 15.16 41.66
C GLY A 286 -22.92 15.93 42.73
N ARG A 287 -24.01 15.34 43.20
CA ARG A 287 -24.48 15.50 44.58
C ARG A 287 -25.42 14.37 45.00
N SER A 288 -25.16 13.90 46.22
CA SER A 288 -25.86 12.92 47.03
C SER A 288 -27.35 13.20 47.27
N GLY A 289 -28.16 12.16 47.45
CA GLY A 289 -29.44 12.25 48.16
C GLY A 289 -30.43 11.13 47.82
N ARG A 290 -30.89 10.43 48.85
CA ARG A 290 -31.87 9.32 48.83
C ARG A 290 -33.28 9.76 48.37
N VAL A 291 -34.07 8.79 47.89
CA VAL A 291 -35.47 8.44 48.25
C VAL A 291 -36.30 7.96 47.03
N ARG A 292 -37.19 7.02 47.34
CA ARG A 292 -38.03 6.11 46.54
C ARG A 292 -39.11 6.77 45.65
N ALA A 293 -39.63 5.89 44.77
CA ALA A 293 -41.01 5.72 44.31
C ALA A 293 -41.47 6.52 43.07
N GLY A 294 -42.28 5.84 42.24
CA GLY A 294 -43.22 6.49 41.33
C GLY A 294 -43.28 5.90 39.93
N LEU A 295 -44.40 5.26 39.64
CA LEU A 295 -44.85 4.71 38.35
C LEU A 295 -45.27 5.82 37.37
N VAL A 296 -45.75 5.44 36.17
CA VAL A 296 -46.44 6.23 35.12
C VAL A 296 -45.47 6.80 34.05
N GLY A 297 -45.55 6.50 32.74
CA GLY A 297 -46.67 6.09 31.90
C GLY A 297 -47.21 7.30 31.12
N ALA A 298 -46.61 7.69 29.99
CA ALA A 298 -47.26 8.62 29.06
C ALA A 298 -46.66 8.56 27.64
N VAL A 299 -47.52 8.15 26.72
CA VAL A 299 -47.47 8.32 25.27
C VAL A 299 -47.65 9.80 24.94
N VAL A 300 -46.90 10.33 23.96
CA VAL A 300 -47.36 11.46 23.12
C VAL A 300 -46.87 11.26 21.68
N VAL A 301 -47.83 10.89 20.82
CA VAL A 301 -47.83 11.14 19.37
C VAL A 301 -48.40 12.53 19.16
N VAL A 302 -47.73 13.39 18.38
CA VAL A 302 -48.38 14.50 17.67
C VAL A 302 -47.76 14.62 16.27
N LEU A 303 -48.66 14.56 15.30
CA LEU A 303 -48.48 14.78 13.87
C LEU A 303 -49.22 16.09 13.51
N VAL A 304 -48.97 16.60 12.29
CA VAL A 304 -49.67 17.65 11.53
C VAL A 304 -49.12 19.08 11.74
N ALA A 305 -48.94 19.96 10.75
CA ALA A 305 -48.68 20.02 9.31
C ALA A 305 -49.01 21.47 8.89
N VAL A 306 -48.29 22.07 7.92
CA VAL A 306 -48.73 23.09 6.92
C VAL A 306 -47.49 23.30 6.01
N VAL A 307 -47.36 22.78 4.78
CA VAL A 307 -48.02 23.09 3.48
C VAL A 307 -47.87 24.54 3.01
N VAL A 308 -46.97 24.79 2.05
CA VAL A 308 -47.30 25.54 0.82
C VAL A 308 -46.60 24.88 -0.37
N LEU A 309 -47.42 24.67 -1.39
CA LEU A 309 -47.28 23.88 -2.60
C LEU A 309 -47.00 24.82 -3.79
N VAL A 310 -46.08 24.51 -4.70
CA VAL A 310 -46.26 24.69 -6.17
C VAL A 310 -45.40 23.67 -6.94
N VAL A 311 -46.07 22.87 -7.76
CA VAL A 311 -45.65 21.95 -8.83
C VAL A 311 -46.60 22.30 -10.02
N PRO A 312 -46.32 22.16 -11.35
CA PRO A 312 -45.58 21.09 -12.05
C PRO A 312 -44.63 21.50 -13.21
N GLY A 313 -43.88 20.51 -13.73
CA GLY A 313 -43.05 20.56 -14.97
C GLY A 313 -43.85 20.63 -16.29
N PRO A 314 -43.34 20.23 -17.49
CA PRO A 314 -42.25 19.27 -17.77
C PRO A 314 -41.25 19.70 -18.88
N TRP A 315 -40.30 18.79 -19.19
CA TRP A 315 -39.40 18.78 -20.37
C TRP A 315 -40.21 18.55 -21.68
N ARG A 316 -39.81 18.77 -22.95
CA ARG A 316 -38.56 18.94 -23.75
C ARG A 316 -38.92 19.82 -25.02
N PRO A 317 -38.26 19.69 -26.20
CA PRO A 317 -37.06 20.38 -26.70
C PRO A 317 -37.33 21.23 -27.99
N VAL A 318 -36.41 22.09 -28.44
CA VAL A 318 -36.19 22.34 -29.88
C VAL A 318 -34.91 23.12 -30.16
N SER A 319 -34.21 22.69 -31.21
CA SER A 319 -33.02 23.30 -31.81
C SER A 319 -33.42 24.31 -32.90
N SER A 320 -32.65 25.40 -33.03
CA SER A 320 -32.31 26.09 -34.30
C SER A 320 -31.31 27.20 -33.94
N ALA A 321 -30.05 27.10 -34.34
CA ALA A 321 -29.52 27.45 -35.66
C ALA A 321 -29.67 28.95 -36.00
N GLY A 322 -28.54 29.66 -35.93
CA GLY A 322 -28.15 30.62 -36.96
C GLY A 322 -28.14 32.11 -36.60
N THR A 323 -27.01 32.73 -36.94
CA THR A 323 -26.87 34.11 -37.47
C THR A 323 -26.19 35.13 -36.53
N GLU A 324 -24.85 35.19 -36.62
CA GLU A 324 -24.08 36.46 -36.60
C GLU A 324 -24.49 37.36 -37.80
N PRO A 325 -24.10 38.66 -37.94
CA PRO A 325 -23.04 39.41 -37.24
C PRO A 325 -23.39 40.89 -36.88
N GLY A 326 -22.46 41.63 -36.25
CA GLY A 326 -22.41 43.08 -36.44
C GLY A 326 -21.86 43.98 -35.32
N ALA A 327 -20.52 44.15 -35.33
CA ALA A 327 -19.80 45.43 -35.34
C ALA A 327 -19.67 46.36 -34.10
N ALA A 328 -18.45 46.93 -34.05
CA ALA A 328 -17.95 48.14 -33.39
C ALA A 328 -17.51 48.00 -31.91
N GLY A 329 -16.32 48.41 -31.48
CA GLY A 329 -15.21 49.10 -32.15
C GLY A 329 -14.16 49.57 -31.13
N ALA A 330 -13.01 50.03 -31.66
CA ALA A 330 -11.89 50.75 -31.02
C ALA A 330 -11.06 49.93 -30.00
N GLY A 331 -9.77 49.64 -30.25
CA GLY A 331 -8.65 50.59 -30.36
C GLY A 331 -8.02 50.75 -28.95
N GLN A 332 -6.78 50.39 -28.66
CA GLN A 332 -5.54 50.88 -29.26
C GLN A 332 -4.35 49.96 -28.92
N THR A 333 -3.42 49.97 -29.86
CA THR A 333 -2.03 49.54 -29.89
C THR A 333 -1.15 50.03 -28.73
N ARG A 334 -0.21 49.18 -28.30
CA ARG A 334 1.21 49.57 -28.10
C ARG A 334 2.14 48.34 -28.16
N GLU A 335 2.86 48.28 -29.28
CA GLU A 335 4.26 47.85 -29.46
C GLU A 335 5.18 48.30 -28.29
N ALA A 336 6.37 47.78 -28.02
CA ALA A 336 7.28 46.81 -28.65
C ALA A 336 8.46 46.53 -27.67
N GLY A 337 9.32 45.58 -28.04
CA GLY A 337 10.71 45.44 -27.55
C GLY A 337 10.88 44.23 -26.63
N GLY A 338 11.58 43.16 -26.97
CA GLY A 338 12.82 43.06 -27.74
C GLY A 338 13.99 43.06 -26.76
N SER A 339 14.57 41.89 -26.47
CA SER A 339 15.88 41.82 -25.79
C SER A 339 16.64 40.60 -26.31
N SER A 340 17.66 40.93 -27.10
CA SER A 340 18.77 40.07 -27.49
C SER A 340 19.90 40.22 -26.46
N ALA A 341 20.73 39.17 -26.41
CA ALA A 341 21.90 38.96 -25.56
C ALA A 341 22.93 40.11 -25.50
N GLU A 342 23.72 40.16 -24.41
CA GLU A 342 25.18 40.02 -24.47
C GLU A 342 25.85 39.94 -23.08
N ALA A 343 27.02 39.33 -23.08
CA ALA A 343 27.88 38.97 -21.95
C ALA A 343 28.76 40.12 -21.43
N ALA A 344 29.29 40.02 -20.20
CA ALA A 344 30.74 40.07 -19.91
C ALA A 344 31.10 40.25 -18.41
N ALA A 345 32.16 39.51 -18.04
CA ALA A 345 33.27 39.88 -17.15
C ALA A 345 33.21 39.69 -15.61
N ALA A 346 34.32 39.15 -15.12
CA ALA A 346 34.64 38.57 -13.82
C ALA A 346 35.20 39.54 -12.75
N GLY A 347 35.20 39.09 -11.48
CA GLY A 347 36.07 39.57 -10.39
C GLY A 347 35.77 38.90 -9.04
N PRO A 348 36.76 38.63 -8.14
CA PRO A 348 36.86 37.36 -7.40
C PRO A 348 36.64 37.45 -5.87
N GLY A 349 36.42 36.29 -5.21
CA GLY A 349 36.46 36.15 -3.74
C GLY A 349 36.09 34.73 -3.23
N GLU A 350 37.03 34.11 -2.52
CA GLU A 350 37.12 32.72 -2.05
C GLU A 350 36.04 32.31 -1.02
N SER A 351 35.55 31.06 -0.96
CA SER A 351 36.11 29.91 -0.20
C SER A 351 34.94 28.90 0.00
N GLY A 352 35.02 27.57 0.05
CA GLY A 352 36.03 26.53 -0.15
C GLY A 352 35.31 25.17 0.03
N GLY A 353 35.68 24.14 -0.74
CA GLY A 353 35.14 22.77 -0.65
C GLY A 353 35.40 21.97 -1.94
N PRO A 354 35.73 20.67 -1.88
CA PRO A 354 36.47 19.96 -2.94
C PRO A 354 35.67 19.96 -4.24
N THR A 355 36.14 20.71 -5.23
CA THR A 355 35.41 20.95 -6.47
C THR A 355 35.94 20.00 -7.54
N GLY A 356 35.13 18.97 -7.88
CA GLY A 356 35.16 18.44 -9.24
C GLY A 356 34.87 19.59 -10.21
N ALA A 357 35.58 19.68 -11.32
CA ALA A 357 35.58 20.85 -12.20
C ALA A 357 34.14 21.32 -12.53
N PRO A 358 33.80 22.63 -12.36
CA PRO A 358 32.43 23.13 -12.48
C PRO A 358 31.80 22.92 -13.88
N GLY A 359 32.62 22.76 -14.93
CA GLY A 359 32.12 22.41 -16.27
C GLY A 359 31.49 21.03 -16.34
N VAL A 360 32.16 20.00 -15.80
CA VAL A 360 31.66 18.61 -15.89
C VAL A 360 30.35 18.42 -15.13
N ARG A 361 30.17 19.12 -14.01
CA ARG A 361 28.91 19.07 -13.25
C ARG A 361 27.73 19.64 -14.04
N ALA A 362 27.92 20.79 -14.68
CA ALA A 362 26.89 21.42 -15.49
C ALA A 362 26.56 20.55 -16.73
N ASP A 363 27.56 19.92 -17.33
CA ASP A 363 27.38 19.04 -18.49
C ASP A 363 26.56 17.78 -18.16
N VAL A 364 26.77 17.17 -16.99
CA VAL A 364 26.05 15.96 -16.56
C VAL A 364 24.61 16.27 -16.14
N GLU A 365 24.38 17.38 -15.44
CA GLU A 365 23.03 17.83 -15.08
C GLU A 365 22.21 18.19 -16.33
N ALA A 366 22.84 18.85 -17.32
CA ALA A 366 22.21 19.13 -18.61
C ALA A 366 21.88 17.85 -19.39
N ALA A 367 22.79 16.87 -19.41
CA ALA A 367 22.54 15.56 -20.03
C ALA A 367 21.37 14.83 -19.36
N ALA A 368 21.29 14.85 -18.03
CA ALA A 368 20.17 14.22 -17.30
C ALA A 368 18.81 14.80 -17.68
N ARG A 369 18.74 16.14 -17.85
CA ARG A 369 17.53 16.83 -18.30
C ARG A 369 17.15 16.42 -19.72
N GLU A 370 18.10 16.47 -20.66
CA GLU A 370 17.87 16.10 -22.05
C GLU A 370 17.41 14.64 -22.19
N LEU A 371 18.05 13.72 -21.44
CA LEU A 371 17.68 12.30 -21.43
C LEU A 371 16.27 12.09 -20.88
N THR A 372 15.87 12.83 -19.84
CA THR A 372 14.51 12.75 -19.26
C THR A 372 13.44 13.22 -20.25
N GLU A 373 13.69 14.33 -20.95
CA GLU A 373 12.78 14.84 -21.98
C GLU A 373 12.69 13.89 -23.18
N ARG A 374 13.83 13.37 -23.66
CA ARG A 374 13.89 12.40 -24.76
C ARG A 374 13.21 11.08 -24.42
N ARG A 375 13.39 10.57 -23.19
CA ARG A 375 12.68 9.38 -22.71
C ARG A 375 11.17 9.54 -22.85
N GLY A 376 10.64 10.69 -22.44
CA GLY A 376 9.22 11.03 -22.61
C GLY A 376 8.77 11.03 -24.07
N GLN A 377 9.61 11.52 -25.00
CA GLN A 377 9.32 11.53 -26.44
C GLN A 377 9.33 10.11 -27.03
N VAL A 378 10.30 9.28 -26.65
CA VAL A 378 10.38 7.88 -27.09
C VAL A 378 9.13 7.12 -26.64
N LEU A 379 8.76 7.23 -25.36
CA LEU A 379 7.53 6.63 -24.83
C LEU A 379 6.26 7.16 -25.50
N ALA A 380 6.21 8.45 -25.81
CA ALA A 380 5.09 9.06 -26.54
C ALA A 380 4.98 8.55 -27.98
N SER A 381 6.11 8.34 -28.65
CA SER A 381 6.17 7.85 -30.03
C SER A 381 5.85 6.35 -30.15
N GLY A 382 6.07 5.58 -29.08
CA GLY A 382 5.91 4.14 -29.09
C GLY A 382 7.02 3.40 -29.85
N ASP A 383 8.15 4.05 -30.13
CA ASP A 383 9.28 3.48 -30.88
C ASP A 383 10.32 2.84 -29.93
N PRO A 384 10.37 1.51 -29.80
CA PRO A 384 11.34 0.86 -28.91
C PRO A 384 12.79 1.05 -29.37
N ALA A 385 13.05 1.30 -30.66
CA ALA A 385 14.41 1.54 -31.16
C ALA A 385 14.98 2.88 -30.65
N GLY A 386 14.13 3.80 -30.19
CA GLY A 386 14.54 5.05 -29.59
C GLY A 386 15.14 4.91 -28.18
N LEU A 387 14.93 3.77 -27.50
CA LEU A 387 15.41 3.58 -26.13
C LEU A 387 16.94 3.54 -26.03
N ASP A 388 17.64 2.95 -27.00
CA ASP A 388 19.12 2.89 -27.03
C ASP A 388 19.79 4.29 -27.09
N ALA A 389 19.06 5.31 -27.56
CA ALA A 389 19.52 6.69 -27.60
C ALA A 389 19.43 7.39 -26.24
N VAL A 390 18.70 6.81 -25.28
CA VAL A 390 18.39 7.41 -23.98
C VAL A 390 18.92 6.55 -22.82
N GLU A 391 18.86 5.23 -22.97
CA GLU A 391 19.11 4.25 -21.93
C GLU A 391 20.24 3.30 -22.34
N VAL A 392 20.89 2.69 -21.36
CA VAL A 392 21.94 1.69 -21.64
C VAL A 392 21.25 0.38 -22.05
N PRO A 393 21.53 -0.20 -23.24
CA PRO A 393 20.89 -1.44 -23.66
C PRO A 393 21.07 -2.56 -22.64
N GLY A 394 19.97 -3.20 -22.26
CA GLY A 394 19.95 -4.28 -21.26
C GLY A 394 20.04 -3.83 -19.80
N SER A 395 20.04 -2.52 -19.52
CA SER A 395 19.99 -2.01 -18.15
C SER A 395 18.59 -2.12 -17.52
N PRO A 396 18.47 -1.97 -16.19
CA PRO A 396 17.16 -1.97 -15.54
C PRO A 396 16.17 -0.93 -16.08
N ALA A 397 16.64 0.29 -16.37
CA ALA A 397 15.79 1.33 -16.98
C ALA A 397 15.28 0.90 -18.36
N HIS A 398 16.20 0.42 -19.22
CA HIS A 398 15.88 -0.10 -20.55
C HIS A 398 14.87 -1.25 -20.52
N ALA A 399 15.04 -2.21 -19.60
CA ALA A 399 14.12 -3.33 -19.47
C ALA A 399 12.71 -2.88 -19.04
N ALA A 400 12.61 -1.92 -18.13
CA ALA A 400 11.32 -1.42 -17.64
C ALA A 400 10.54 -0.67 -18.74
N ASP A 401 11.23 0.17 -19.52
CA ASP A 401 10.59 0.94 -20.59
C ASP A 401 10.26 0.09 -21.82
N ALA A 402 11.13 -0.87 -22.18
CA ALA A 402 10.83 -1.85 -23.23
C ALA A 402 9.56 -2.65 -22.87
N GLN A 403 9.44 -3.14 -21.63
CA GLN A 403 8.23 -3.85 -21.17
C GLN A 403 6.97 -2.97 -21.17
N LEU A 404 7.11 -1.66 -20.92
CA LEU A 404 5.98 -0.73 -21.03
C LEU A 404 5.54 -0.59 -22.49
N LEU A 405 6.48 -0.41 -23.41
CA LEU A 405 6.20 -0.31 -24.84
C LEU A 405 5.59 -1.60 -25.41
N ASP A 406 6.13 -2.76 -25.01
CA ASP A 406 5.62 -4.07 -25.43
C ASP A 406 4.17 -4.29 -24.97
N ARG A 407 3.84 -3.92 -23.72
CA ARG A 407 2.46 -3.99 -23.22
C ARG A 407 1.52 -3.07 -23.99
N LEU A 408 1.94 -1.83 -24.24
CA LEU A 408 1.14 -0.89 -25.03
C LEU A 408 0.90 -1.44 -26.45
N ALA A 409 1.93 -2.01 -27.08
CA ALA A 409 1.82 -2.61 -28.40
C ALA A 409 0.90 -3.85 -28.41
N ALA A 410 1.03 -4.74 -27.42
CA ALA A 410 0.20 -5.95 -27.28
C ALA A 410 -1.29 -5.61 -27.11
N GLU A 411 -1.60 -4.51 -26.43
CA GLU A 411 -2.96 -4.00 -26.25
C GLU A 411 -3.44 -3.12 -27.42
N GLY A 412 -2.59 -2.86 -28.43
CA GLY A 412 -2.90 -1.98 -29.55
C GLY A 412 -3.09 -0.52 -29.13
N LEU A 413 -2.42 -0.10 -28.05
CA LEU A 413 -2.50 1.21 -27.45
C LEU A 413 -1.28 2.08 -27.81
N ARG A 414 -1.53 3.38 -27.98
CA ARG A 414 -0.50 4.41 -28.13
C ARG A 414 -0.76 5.57 -27.16
N LEU A 415 0.31 6.25 -26.75
CA LEU A 415 0.21 7.43 -25.89
C LEU A 415 0.02 8.69 -26.74
N THR A 416 -0.92 9.55 -26.34
CA THR A 416 -1.15 10.85 -27.00
C THR A 416 -1.20 11.96 -25.97
N GLY A 417 -0.51 13.07 -26.24
CA GLY A 417 -0.46 14.23 -25.33
C GLY A 417 0.54 14.10 -24.17
N LEU A 418 1.37 13.05 -24.15
CA LEU A 418 2.45 12.91 -23.17
C LEU A 418 3.55 13.95 -23.44
N SER A 419 3.83 14.77 -22.44
CA SER A 419 5.01 15.64 -22.37
C SER A 419 5.60 15.58 -20.97
N VAL A 420 6.92 15.65 -20.89
CA VAL A 420 7.67 15.67 -19.64
C VAL A 420 8.34 17.03 -19.51
N ASP A 421 8.07 17.73 -18.42
CA ASP A 421 8.63 19.04 -18.13
C ASP A 421 9.61 18.93 -16.96
N VAL A 422 10.88 19.22 -17.21
CA VAL A 422 11.95 19.09 -16.21
C VAL A 422 12.18 20.46 -15.56
N THR A 423 11.86 20.53 -14.27
CA THR A 423 11.94 21.79 -13.49
C THR A 423 13.22 21.92 -12.67
N GLY A 424 13.99 20.83 -12.53
CA GLY A 424 15.31 20.88 -11.89
C GLY A 424 16.12 19.61 -12.09
N SER A 425 17.44 19.75 -12.04
CA SER A 425 18.41 18.66 -12.07
C SER A 425 19.56 19.01 -11.13
N VAL A 426 19.93 18.09 -10.24
CA VAL A 426 21.01 18.29 -9.26
C VAL A 426 21.86 17.03 -9.16
N LEU A 427 23.17 17.16 -9.38
CA LEU A 427 24.13 16.09 -9.15
C LEU A 427 24.17 15.71 -7.66
N VAL A 428 23.89 14.45 -7.34
CA VAL A 428 23.82 13.92 -5.97
C VAL A 428 25.12 13.22 -5.57
N GLU A 429 25.70 12.44 -6.48
CA GLU A 429 26.91 11.65 -6.21
C GLU A 429 27.69 11.48 -7.51
N ALA A 430 28.99 11.77 -7.47
CA ALA A 430 29.91 11.52 -8.57
C ALA A 430 30.93 10.48 -8.11
N GLY A 431 31.01 9.34 -8.78
CA GLY A 431 32.07 8.37 -8.56
C GLY A 431 33.47 9.00 -8.74
N PRO A 432 34.52 8.43 -8.11
CA PRO A 432 35.89 8.92 -8.24
C PRO A 432 36.42 8.68 -9.68
N GLY A 433 36.17 9.64 -10.58
CA GLY A 433 36.58 9.55 -11.99
C GLY A 433 36.07 10.68 -12.89
N ALA A 434 35.01 11.41 -12.48
CA ALA A 434 34.37 12.48 -13.25
C ALA A 434 35.25 13.71 -13.56
N ALA A 435 36.53 13.69 -13.22
CA ALA A 435 37.47 14.75 -13.52
C ALA A 435 38.70 14.20 -14.23
N THR A 436 38.56 13.62 -15.44
CA THR A 436 39.56 13.77 -16.52
C THR A 436 39.14 13.04 -17.81
N THR A 437 39.21 13.80 -18.91
CA THR A 437 39.47 13.36 -20.30
C THR A 437 38.39 12.60 -21.09
N GLY A 438 38.03 13.18 -22.24
CA GLY A 438 37.21 12.59 -23.31
C GLY A 438 37.93 11.47 -24.10
N ALA A 439 38.42 10.46 -23.41
CA ALA A 439 38.92 9.24 -24.03
C ALA A 439 38.55 8.04 -23.16
N ALA A 440 38.04 6.99 -23.79
CA ALA A 440 37.51 5.76 -23.19
C ALA A 440 38.35 5.25 -21.99
N GLY A 441 37.86 5.49 -20.78
CA GLY A 441 38.26 4.85 -19.51
C GLY A 441 37.22 3.81 -19.07
N PRO A 442 37.51 2.98 -18.05
CA PRO A 442 36.82 1.71 -17.79
C PRO A 442 35.34 1.90 -17.46
N ALA A 443 34.54 0.90 -17.85
CA ALA A 443 33.08 0.91 -18.01
C ALA A 443 32.21 1.09 -16.74
N ASP A 444 32.76 1.59 -15.63
CA ASP A 444 32.09 1.56 -14.31
C ASP A 444 31.91 2.92 -13.62
N ASP A 445 32.13 4.02 -14.34
CA ASP A 445 31.85 5.35 -13.81
C ASP A 445 30.33 5.66 -13.88
N GLU A 446 29.64 5.40 -12.76
CA GLU A 446 28.26 5.81 -12.53
C GLU A 446 28.19 7.21 -11.91
N VAL A 447 27.23 8.00 -12.38
CA VAL A 447 26.93 9.32 -11.85
C VAL A 447 25.46 9.44 -11.49
N HIS A 448 25.15 9.89 -10.28
CA HIS A 448 23.79 9.98 -9.77
C HIS A 448 23.28 11.42 -9.87
N VAL A 449 22.25 11.65 -10.69
CA VAL A 449 21.62 12.96 -10.86
C VAL A 449 20.17 12.89 -10.42
N GLN A 450 19.79 13.70 -9.44
CA GLN A 450 18.39 13.88 -9.10
C GLN A 450 17.73 14.81 -10.11
N VAL A 451 16.69 14.33 -10.80
CA VAL A 451 15.88 15.11 -11.73
C VAL A 451 14.48 15.27 -11.17
N THR A 452 13.98 16.50 -11.16
CA THR A 452 12.61 16.84 -10.81
C THR A 452 11.84 17.15 -12.08
N SER A 453 10.82 16.34 -12.39
CA SER A 453 10.01 16.50 -13.60
C SER A 453 8.52 16.30 -13.34
N ALA A 454 7.67 17.02 -14.06
CA ALA A 454 6.23 16.83 -14.11
C ALA A 454 5.84 16.14 -15.42
N THR A 455 4.70 15.44 -15.42
CA THR A 455 4.19 14.76 -16.61
C THR A 455 2.79 15.28 -16.93
N SER A 456 2.54 15.62 -18.19
CA SER A 456 1.23 16.09 -18.62
C SER A 456 0.15 15.00 -18.49
N ALA A 457 -1.11 15.46 -18.44
CA ALA A 457 -2.22 14.57 -18.69
C ALA A 457 -2.11 14.04 -20.12
N HIS A 458 -2.28 12.74 -20.29
CA HIS A 458 -2.14 12.07 -21.58
C HIS A 458 -3.17 10.95 -21.71
N ARG A 459 -3.38 10.47 -22.93
CA ARG A 459 -4.39 9.46 -23.22
C ARG A 459 -3.75 8.24 -23.83
N ARG A 460 -4.16 7.07 -23.36
CA ARG A 460 -3.94 5.80 -24.04
C ARG A 460 -5.06 5.64 -25.04
N VAL A 461 -4.73 5.63 -26.33
CA VAL A 461 -5.72 5.52 -27.41
C VAL A 461 -5.45 4.26 -28.22
N ARG A 462 -6.51 3.61 -28.70
CA ARG A 462 -6.38 2.46 -29.60
C ARG A 462 -5.99 2.90 -31.02
N ALA A 463 -5.67 1.93 -31.86
CA ALA A 463 -5.40 2.14 -33.28
C ALA A 463 -6.56 2.86 -34.02
N ASP A 464 -7.81 2.67 -33.59
CA ASP A 464 -9.01 3.33 -34.14
C ASP A 464 -9.20 4.79 -33.65
N GLY A 465 -8.32 5.28 -32.79
CA GLY A 465 -8.37 6.63 -32.22
C GLY A 465 -9.30 6.77 -31.00
N SER A 466 -9.99 5.71 -30.58
CA SER A 466 -10.80 5.72 -29.36
C SER A 466 -9.92 5.84 -28.12
N VAL A 467 -10.36 6.66 -27.15
CA VAL A 467 -9.67 6.80 -25.86
C VAL A 467 -9.97 5.55 -25.03
N HIS A 468 -8.92 4.80 -24.71
CA HIS A 468 -8.99 3.65 -23.81
C HIS A 468 -8.95 4.11 -22.35
N THR A 469 -8.03 5.02 -22.02
CA THR A 469 -7.89 5.55 -20.66
C THR A 469 -7.30 6.95 -20.69
N GLU A 470 -7.82 7.84 -19.85
CA GLU A 470 -7.21 9.13 -19.55
C GLU A 470 -6.30 9.01 -18.33
N VAL A 471 -5.04 9.41 -18.49
CA VAL A 471 -4.05 9.46 -17.42
C VAL A 471 -3.94 10.93 -16.98
N PRO A 472 -4.27 11.27 -15.71
CA PRO A 472 -4.18 12.65 -15.23
C PRO A 472 -2.72 13.13 -15.17
N ALA A 473 -2.51 14.44 -15.20
CA ALA A 473 -1.19 15.03 -15.04
C ALA A 473 -0.58 14.63 -13.69
N ALA A 474 0.70 14.28 -13.70
CA ALA A 474 1.46 14.01 -12.49
C ALA A 474 2.21 15.29 -12.07
N PRO A 475 2.10 15.70 -10.79
CA PRO A 475 2.85 16.86 -10.30
C PRO A 475 4.36 16.56 -10.34
N ALA A 476 5.17 17.62 -10.28
CA ALA A 476 6.63 17.51 -10.29
C ALA A 476 7.13 16.55 -9.19
N ARG A 477 7.86 15.50 -9.59
CA ARG A 477 8.45 14.49 -8.69
C ARG A 477 9.95 14.44 -8.93
N ALA A 478 10.72 14.29 -7.85
CA ALA A 478 12.15 14.02 -7.91
C ALA A 478 12.42 12.52 -8.01
N VAL A 479 13.30 12.13 -8.93
CA VAL A 479 13.86 10.78 -9.08
C VAL A 479 15.38 10.89 -9.22
N VAL A 480 16.13 9.84 -8.88
CA VAL A 480 17.58 9.78 -9.07
C VAL A 480 17.88 8.93 -10.30
N LEU A 481 18.47 9.54 -11.33
CA LEU A 481 18.97 8.86 -12.51
C LEU A 481 20.41 8.40 -12.27
N VAL A 482 20.67 7.11 -12.48
CA VAL A 482 22.02 6.56 -12.53
C VAL A 482 22.48 6.63 -13.98
N LEU A 483 23.37 7.56 -14.28
CA LEU A 483 23.92 7.78 -15.62
C LEU A 483 25.22 7.03 -15.79
N ARG A 484 25.40 6.40 -16.95
CA ARG A 484 26.68 5.79 -17.38
C ARG A 484 27.17 6.48 -18.65
N ALA A 485 28.48 6.69 -18.71
CA ALA A 485 29.13 7.20 -19.91
C ALA A 485 29.24 6.09 -20.97
N THR A 486 28.78 6.37 -22.18
CA THR A 486 28.95 5.48 -23.34
C THR A 486 29.74 6.21 -24.44
N PRO A 487 30.27 5.50 -25.47
CA PRO A 487 30.89 6.16 -26.62
C PRO A 487 29.98 7.18 -27.34
N ALA A 488 28.66 7.04 -27.18
CA ALA A 488 27.65 7.92 -27.77
C ALA A 488 27.08 8.96 -26.77
N GLY A 489 27.77 9.19 -25.65
CA GLY A 489 27.39 10.13 -24.59
C GLY A 489 26.74 9.46 -23.37
N TRP A 490 26.17 10.26 -22.48
CA TRP A 490 25.49 9.77 -21.28
C TRP A 490 24.23 8.99 -21.63
N ARG A 491 23.96 7.94 -20.86
CA ARG A 491 22.74 7.12 -20.94
C ARG A 491 22.23 6.78 -19.55
N VAL A 492 20.92 6.64 -19.41
CA VAL A 492 20.29 6.19 -18.15
C VAL A 492 20.46 4.68 -18.03
N SER A 493 21.07 4.25 -16.94
CA SER A 493 21.18 2.83 -16.61
C SER A 493 20.07 2.38 -15.66
N GLU A 494 19.74 3.22 -14.67
CA GLU A 494 18.74 2.94 -13.64
C GLU A 494 18.02 4.22 -13.21
N VAL A 495 16.77 4.07 -12.74
CA VAL A 495 15.97 5.15 -12.15
C VAL A 495 15.56 4.74 -10.75
N ARG A 496 15.99 5.50 -9.75
CA ARG A 496 15.78 5.23 -8.32
C ARG A 496 14.89 6.29 -7.68
N ASP A 497 14.26 5.95 -6.58
CA ASP A 497 13.63 6.93 -5.71
C ASP A 497 14.68 7.72 -4.91
N PRO A 498 14.47 9.03 -4.67
CA PRO A 498 15.37 9.81 -3.84
C PRO A 498 15.38 9.22 -2.43
N ALA A 499 16.58 8.92 -1.91
CA ALA A 499 16.73 8.47 -0.53
C ALA A 499 16.08 9.49 0.42
N VAL A 500 15.21 9.02 1.31
CA VAL A 500 14.61 9.86 2.35
C VAL A 500 15.75 10.33 3.26
N SER A 501 16.29 11.52 2.98
CA SER A 501 17.28 12.13 3.85
C SER A 501 16.65 12.35 5.22
N PRO A 502 17.31 11.94 6.32
CA PRO A 502 16.84 12.27 7.65
C PRO A 502 16.83 13.79 7.76
N SER A 503 15.66 14.36 8.07
CA SER A 503 15.55 15.77 8.43
C SER A 503 16.53 16.05 9.57
N ARG A 504 17.48 16.97 9.32
CA ARG A 504 18.45 17.45 10.31
C ARG A 504 17.78 18.13 11.50
#